data_AF-A0A7G5N2K2-F1
#
_entry.id   AF-A0A7G5N2K2-F1
#
_cell.length_a   1.000
_cell.length_b   1.000
_cell.length_c   1.000
_cell.angle_alpha   90.00
_cell.angle_beta   90.00
_cell.angle_gamma   90.00
#
_symmetry.space_group_name_H-M   'P 1'
#
loop_
_entity.id
_entity.type
_entity.pdbx_description
1 polymer ?
#
loop_
_entity_poly.entity_id
_entity_poly.type
_entity_poly.pdbx_seq_one_letter_code
_entity_poly.pdbx_strand_id
1 'polypeptide(L)'
;MSFKIAFIGAGSLVFARTLFTDIMSVPELRDVEIAFTDINGENLERTRALCQRDLDANGIPVRIEATTDRREAFRNARYIINCVRVGGLEGFETDIEIPLKYGVDQCVGDTLCTGGIMYGQRVIAAMLDFCKDIREVAEEGAIMLNYSNPNAMATWACNKYGGVKTIGLCHGEIHGELQIAEVLGIPREELDIICAGINHQTWYISVKHHGEDMLQKILPGFEAHEKFSEEEKVRIDMLKRFGYYSTESNGHLSEYVSWYRKRPDEIKDWINLDNWINGETGGYLRVTREERNWFDTDYPKILAEEPKKLDGSERGKEHCSYIIESLETGKKYRGHFNMMNEGCITNLPYESVVEVPCYVDGNGISVPKVGDLPLGCAAVCSQSIWVQKLAVEAAVHGDAKLLKQAALMDPLTGAVCNPPEVWQMIDEMLVAQEQWLPQYTEAIAQAKENLAKGDLIPTKEGYKGAVRLQEKSVEEVAAEHEKRKITV
;
A
#
# COMPACT_ATOMS: atom_id res chain seq x y z
N MET A 1 -7.76 -20.20 22.64
CA MET A 1 -8.46 -18.97 23.10
C MET A 1 -9.55 -18.70 22.09
N SER A 2 -10.78 -18.38 22.51
CA SER A 2 -11.88 -18.15 21.55
C SER A 2 -12.09 -16.65 21.40
N PHE A 3 -11.70 -16.14 20.24
CA PHE A 3 -11.96 -14.77 19.75
C PHE A 3 -12.20 -14.85 18.25
N LYS A 4 -12.61 -13.74 17.63
CA LYS A 4 -12.92 -13.68 16.20
C LYS A 4 -11.94 -12.80 15.43
N ILE A 5 -11.54 -13.27 14.25
CA ILE A 5 -10.77 -12.52 13.25
C ILE A 5 -11.69 -12.28 12.05
N ALA A 6 -11.89 -11.01 11.69
CA ALA A 6 -12.68 -10.62 10.52
C ALA A 6 -11.76 -10.14 9.39
N PHE A 7 -12.02 -10.57 8.17
CA PHE A 7 -11.38 -10.08 6.95
C PHE A 7 -12.36 -9.23 6.16
N ILE A 8 -12.00 -7.99 5.85
CA ILE A 8 -12.76 -7.11 4.96
C ILE A 8 -11.96 -6.86 3.67
N GLY A 9 -12.62 -7.03 2.53
CA GLY A 9 -11.93 -7.15 1.23
C GLY A 9 -11.50 -8.60 0.94
N ALA A 10 -12.16 -9.58 1.55
CA ALA A 10 -11.83 -11.00 1.40
C ALA A 10 -12.05 -11.52 -0.03
N GLY A 11 -12.70 -10.77 -0.91
CA GLY A 11 -12.76 -11.04 -2.35
C GLY A 11 -11.40 -10.88 -3.04
N SER A 12 -10.36 -10.37 -2.38
CA SER A 12 -9.00 -10.38 -2.90
C SER A 12 -8.35 -11.78 -2.76
N LEU A 13 -8.84 -12.79 -3.47
CA LEU A 13 -8.51 -14.23 -3.31
C LEU A 13 -7.04 -14.52 -3.00
N VAL A 14 -6.08 -14.11 -3.84
CA VAL A 14 -4.66 -14.44 -3.64
C VAL A 14 -4.16 -13.85 -2.32
N PHE A 15 -4.32 -12.54 -2.14
CA PHE A 15 -3.78 -11.85 -0.96
C PHE A 15 -4.52 -12.26 0.34
N ALA A 16 -5.85 -12.34 0.30
CA ALA A 16 -6.65 -12.80 1.44
C ALA A 16 -6.29 -14.24 1.83
N ARG A 17 -6.09 -15.14 0.85
CA ARG A 17 -5.63 -16.52 1.10
C ARG A 17 -4.21 -16.55 1.67
N THR A 18 -3.29 -15.71 1.20
CA THR A 18 -1.92 -15.60 1.75
C THR A 18 -1.97 -15.22 3.22
N LEU A 19 -2.67 -14.14 3.57
CA LEU A 19 -2.80 -13.70 4.96
C LEU A 19 -3.51 -14.75 5.84
N PHE A 20 -4.54 -15.41 5.29
CA PHE A 20 -5.22 -16.50 5.97
C PHE A 20 -4.30 -17.70 6.22
N THR A 21 -3.51 -18.10 5.22
CA THR A 21 -2.49 -19.17 5.32
C THR A 21 -1.50 -18.85 6.43
N ASP A 22 -1.01 -17.60 6.50
CA ASP A 22 -0.06 -17.18 7.52
C ASP A 22 -0.64 -17.25 8.92
N ILE A 23 -1.90 -16.81 9.11
CA ILE A 23 -2.59 -16.87 10.40
C ILE A 23 -2.84 -18.32 10.82
N MET A 24 -3.40 -19.15 9.94
CA MET A 24 -3.76 -20.54 10.26
C MET A 24 -2.55 -21.47 10.39
N SER A 25 -1.39 -21.02 9.91
CA SER A 25 -0.09 -21.66 10.17
C SER A 25 0.35 -21.57 11.64
N VAL A 26 -0.29 -20.74 12.46
CA VAL A 26 -0.02 -20.62 13.90
C VAL A 26 -0.95 -21.56 14.67
N PRO A 27 -0.43 -22.63 15.32
CA PRO A 27 -1.26 -23.62 16.01
C PRO A 27 -2.19 -23.03 17.07
N GLU A 28 -1.73 -22.01 17.79
CA GLU A 28 -2.46 -21.31 18.87
C GLU A 28 -3.69 -20.54 18.35
N LEU A 29 -3.75 -20.27 17.04
CA LEU A 29 -4.85 -19.55 16.38
C LEU A 29 -5.87 -20.48 15.72
N ARG A 30 -5.75 -21.81 15.88
CA ARG A 30 -6.63 -22.79 15.21
C ARG A 30 -7.97 -23.04 15.89
N ASP A 31 -8.26 -22.34 16.99
CA ASP A 31 -9.53 -22.41 17.71
C ASP A 31 -10.33 -21.09 17.64
N VAL A 32 -9.95 -20.17 16.74
CA VAL A 32 -10.59 -18.86 16.59
C VAL A 32 -11.76 -18.92 15.62
N GLU A 33 -12.70 -17.99 15.76
CA GLU A 33 -13.75 -17.76 14.77
C GLU A 33 -13.19 -16.93 13.61
N ILE A 34 -13.55 -17.28 12.38
CA ILE A 34 -13.14 -16.56 11.17
C ILE A 34 -14.36 -16.07 10.43
N ALA A 35 -14.40 -14.76 10.13
CA ALA A 35 -15.41 -14.17 9.25
C ALA A 35 -14.80 -13.44 8.07
N PHE A 36 -15.33 -13.67 6.87
CA PHE A 36 -14.97 -12.98 5.65
C PHE A 36 -16.12 -12.07 5.20
N THR A 37 -15.77 -10.86 4.76
CA THR A 37 -16.72 -9.95 4.13
C THR A 37 -16.13 -9.26 2.92
N ASP A 38 -16.97 -9.09 1.92
CA ASP A 38 -16.72 -8.34 0.70
C ASP A 38 -18.06 -7.85 0.13
N ILE A 39 -18.03 -6.82 -0.70
CA ILE A 39 -19.21 -6.33 -1.42
C ILE A 39 -19.53 -7.23 -2.63
N ASN A 40 -18.53 -7.95 -3.16
CA ASN A 40 -18.71 -8.92 -4.23
C ASN A 40 -18.91 -10.32 -3.64
N GLY A 41 -20.17 -10.76 -3.59
CA GLY A 41 -20.54 -12.07 -3.03
C GLY A 41 -19.96 -13.27 -3.79
N GLU A 42 -19.70 -13.15 -5.09
CA GLU A 42 -19.13 -14.23 -5.89
C GLU A 42 -17.64 -14.43 -5.57
N ASN A 43 -16.86 -13.35 -5.59
CA ASN A 43 -15.44 -13.39 -5.23
C ASN A 43 -15.27 -13.84 -3.78
N LEU A 44 -16.14 -13.35 -2.88
CA LEU A 44 -16.15 -13.74 -1.47
C LEU A 44 -16.33 -15.25 -1.31
N GLU A 45 -17.33 -15.84 -1.98
CA GLU A 45 -17.59 -17.28 -1.87
C GLU A 45 -16.46 -18.12 -2.47
N ARG A 46 -15.88 -17.69 -3.59
CA ARG A 46 -14.70 -18.35 -4.18
C ARG A 46 -13.51 -18.35 -3.22
N THR A 47 -13.19 -17.22 -2.58
CA THR A 47 -12.11 -17.15 -1.58
C THR A 47 -12.41 -18.00 -0.36
N ARG A 48 -13.65 -17.92 0.18
CA ARG A 48 -14.10 -18.71 1.32
C ARG A 48 -13.96 -20.21 1.05
N ALA A 49 -14.45 -20.68 -0.10
CA ALA A 49 -14.37 -22.09 -0.48
C ALA A 49 -12.92 -22.58 -0.60
N LEU A 50 -12.05 -21.78 -1.21
CA LEU A 50 -10.64 -22.12 -1.38
C LEU A 50 -9.90 -22.19 -0.02
N CYS A 51 -10.13 -21.23 0.87
CA CYS A 51 -9.54 -21.24 2.21
C CYS A 51 -10.11 -22.38 3.08
N GLN A 52 -11.41 -22.69 2.95
CA GLN A 52 -12.02 -23.83 3.65
C GLN A 52 -11.43 -25.16 3.17
N ARG A 53 -11.18 -25.32 1.87
CA ARG A 53 -10.49 -26.49 1.31
C ARG A 53 -9.10 -26.67 1.93
N ASP A 54 -8.36 -25.58 2.11
CA ASP A 54 -7.05 -25.62 2.76
C ASP A 54 -7.17 -26.06 4.23
N LEU A 55 -8.15 -25.57 5.00
CA LEU A 55 -8.43 -26.05 6.36
C LEU A 55 -8.75 -27.54 6.41
N ASP A 56 -9.67 -27.99 5.55
CA ASP A 56 -10.16 -29.37 5.51
C ASP A 56 -9.01 -30.35 5.19
N ALA A 57 -8.15 -29.99 4.24
CA ALA A 57 -6.96 -30.78 3.86
C ALA A 57 -5.93 -30.88 5.00
N ASN A 58 -5.88 -29.89 5.90
CA ASN A 58 -5.01 -29.88 7.07
C ASN A 58 -5.70 -30.43 8.34
N GLY A 59 -6.97 -30.87 8.24
CA GLY A 59 -7.73 -31.40 9.37
C GLY A 59 -8.05 -30.36 10.45
N ILE A 60 -8.10 -29.08 10.11
CA ILE A 60 -8.38 -27.98 11.05
C ILE A 60 -9.89 -27.75 11.10
N PRO A 61 -10.58 -27.91 12.25
CA PRO A 61 -12.04 -27.92 12.32
C PRO A 61 -12.69 -26.52 12.31
N VAL A 62 -11.93 -25.48 11.92
CA VAL A 62 -12.43 -24.10 11.80
C VAL A 62 -13.39 -24.00 10.63
N ARG A 63 -14.47 -23.24 10.81
CA ARG A 63 -15.40 -22.89 9.74
C ARG A 63 -15.29 -21.41 9.45
N ILE A 64 -15.21 -21.08 8.17
CA ILE A 64 -15.19 -19.70 7.70
C ILE A 64 -16.63 -19.25 7.48
N GLU A 65 -17.08 -18.25 8.24
CA GLU A 65 -18.35 -17.56 7.99
C GLU A 65 -18.13 -16.49 6.92
N ALA A 66 -18.97 -16.45 5.88
CA ALA A 66 -18.89 -15.41 4.86
C ALA A 66 -20.20 -14.65 4.77
N THR A 67 -20.15 -13.33 4.75
CA THR A 67 -21.33 -12.46 4.66
C THR A 67 -20.98 -11.17 3.93
N THR A 68 -21.91 -10.65 3.13
CA THR A 68 -21.80 -9.32 2.53
C THR A 68 -22.22 -8.21 3.51
N ASP A 69 -22.76 -8.56 4.69
CA ASP A 69 -22.99 -7.63 5.79
C ASP A 69 -21.71 -7.47 6.63
N ARG A 70 -21.02 -6.36 6.39
CA ARG A 70 -19.81 -5.98 7.14
C ARG A 70 -20.00 -5.98 8.65
N ARG A 71 -21.17 -5.56 9.16
CA ARG A 71 -21.43 -5.48 10.60
C ARG A 71 -21.58 -6.88 11.21
N GLU A 72 -22.16 -7.83 10.50
CA GLU A 72 -22.15 -9.23 10.94
C GLU A 72 -20.74 -9.80 11.01
N ALA A 73 -19.92 -9.55 9.99
CA ALA A 73 -18.53 -10.00 10.00
C ALA A 73 -17.72 -9.40 11.16
N PHE A 74 -17.92 -8.10 11.46
CA PHE A 74 -17.22 -7.42 12.56
C PHE A 74 -17.75 -7.76 13.96
N ARG A 75 -18.95 -8.33 14.07
CA ARG A 75 -19.57 -8.61 15.37
C ARG A 75 -18.65 -9.49 16.24
N ASN A 76 -18.26 -8.99 17.42
CA ASN A 76 -17.33 -9.61 18.36
C ASN A 76 -15.91 -9.87 17.81
N ALA A 77 -15.52 -9.25 16.69
CA ALA A 77 -14.17 -9.38 16.17
C ALA A 77 -13.16 -8.68 17.09
N ARG A 78 -12.06 -9.36 17.41
CA ARG A 78 -10.90 -8.78 18.10
C ARG A 78 -9.91 -8.17 17.13
N TYR A 79 -9.74 -8.83 15.99
CA TYR A 79 -8.83 -8.42 14.93
C TYR A 79 -9.61 -8.26 13.63
N ILE A 80 -9.38 -7.14 12.95
CA ILE A 80 -9.94 -6.85 11.64
C ILE A 80 -8.80 -6.69 10.65
N ILE A 81 -8.75 -7.57 9.64
CA ILE A 81 -7.78 -7.52 8.56
C ILE A 81 -8.40 -6.76 7.40
N ASN A 82 -7.87 -5.58 7.08
CA ASN A 82 -8.39 -4.73 6.01
C ASN A 82 -7.51 -4.80 4.76
N CYS A 83 -8.08 -5.29 3.67
CA CYS A 83 -7.42 -5.40 2.36
C CYS A 83 -8.30 -4.86 1.21
N VAL A 84 -9.18 -3.90 1.49
CA VAL A 84 -10.05 -3.31 0.47
C VAL A 84 -9.29 -2.46 -0.56
N ARG A 85 -9.84 -2.39 -1.77
CA ARG A 85 -9.49 -1.39 -2.77
C ARG A 85 -10.73 -0.59 -3.15
N VAL A 86 -10.87 0.60 -2.59
CA VAL A 86 -12.09 1.42 -2.77
C VAL A 86 -12.11 2.05 -4.18
N GLY A 87 -13.15 1.72 -4.94
CA GLY A 87 -13.32 2.17 -6.33
C GLY A 87 -12.83 1.18 -7.39
N GLY A 88 -12.25 0.04 -6.98
CA GLY A 88 -11.84 -1.01 -7.92
C GLY A 88 -10.87 -0.52 -9.00
N LEU A 89 -10.96 -1.12 -10.19
CA LEU A 89 -10.16 -0.70 -11.33
C LEU A 89 -10.70 0.60 -11.92
N GLU A 90 -12.01 0.81 -11.93
CA GLU A 90 -12.66 1.97 -12.51
C GLU A 90 -12.19 3.28 -11.86
N GLY A 91 -12.14 3.33 -10.52
CA GLY A 91 -11.58 4.46 -9.80
C GLY A 91 -10.10 4.63 -10.11
N PHE A 92 -9.34 3.54 -10.12
CA PHE A 92 -7.91 3.59 -10.37
C PHE A 92 -7.54 4.07 -11.78
N GLU A 93 -8.33 3.73 -12.79
CA GLU A 93 -8.17 4.26 -14.14
C GLU A 93 -8.25 5.79 -14.14
N THR A 94 -9.19 6.36 -13.40
CA THR A 94 -9.30 7.82 -13.30
C THR A 94 -8.15 8.44 -12.51
N ASP A 95 -7.62 7.74 -11.50
CA ASP A 95 -6.47 8.20 -10.69
C ASP A 95 -5.18 8.33 -11.51
N ILE A 96 -5.05 7.58 -12.60
CA ILE A 96 -3.87 7.60 -13.47
C ILE A 96 -4.13 8.42 -14.74
N GLU A 97 -5.23 8.16 -15.44
CA GLU A 97 -5.46 8.72 -16.78
C GLU A 97 -5.86 10.20 -16.72
N ILE A 98 -6.57 10.67 -15.68
CA ILE A 98 -6.90 12.09 -15.57
C ILE A 98 -5.63 12.91 -15.31
N PRO A 99 -4.80 12.63 -14.28
CA PRO A 99 -3.56 13.40 -14.08
C PRO A 99 -2.61 13.36 -15.26
N LEU A 100 -2.58 12.25 -16.02
CA LEU A 100 -1.77 12.12 -17.22
C LEU A 100 -2.15 13.15 -18.31
N LYS A 101 -3.44 13.50 -18.45
CA LYS A 101 -3.88 14.57 -19.36
C LYS A 101 -3.25 15.92 -19.02
N TYR A 102 -2.99 16.18 -17.74
CA TYR A 102 -2.33 17.39 -17.26
C TYR A 102 -0.80 17.24 -17.24
N GLY A 103 -0.28 16.08 -17.63
CA GLY A 103 1.15 15.78 -17.73
C GLY A 103 1.76 15.11 -16.50
N VAL A 104 0.97 14.86 -15.45
CA VAL A 104 1.42 14.17 -14.24
C VAL A 104 1.55 12.67 -14.56
N ASP A 105 2.75 12.29 -14.97
CA ASP A 105 3.11 10.93 -15.39
C ASP A 105 3.42 10.07 -14.16
N GLN A 106 2.46 9.24 -13.74
CA GLN A 106 2.55 8.36 -12.58
C GLN A 106 2.89 6.93 -13.03
N CYS A 107 3.76 6.23 -12.30
CA CYS A 107 4.01 4.79 -12.41
C CYS A 107 3.00 3.95 -11.63
N VAL A 108 2.75 4.30 -10.36
CA VAL A 108 1.88 3.54 -9.45
C VAL A 108 0.65 4.34 -9.07
N GLY A 109 0.81 5.58 -8.60
CA GLY A 109 -0.29 6.52 -8.34
C GLY A 109 -1.37 6.06 -7.33
N ASP A 110 -1.06 5.15 -6.40
CA ASP A 110 -2.02 4.64 -5.40
C ASP A 110 -1.69 5.04 -3.93
N THR A 111 -0.59 5.74 -3.68
CA THR A 111 -0.17 6.12 -2.32
C THR A 111 -0.01 7.63 -2.14
N LEU A 112 0.78 8.26 -3.00
CA LEU A 112 0.95 9.71 -3.12
C LEU A 112 0.70 10.13 -4.58
N CYS A 113 1.14 11.33 -4.98
CA CYS A 113 0.75 11.95 -6.24
C CYS A 113 -0.75 12.22 -6.33
N THR A 114 -1.18 12.95 -7.36
CA THR A 114 -2.60 13.31 -7.51
C THR A 114 -3.51 12.07 -7.51
N GLY A 115 -3.08 10.95 -8.11
CA GLY A 115 -3.79 9.69 -8.06
C GLY A 115 -3.96 9.14 -6.64
N GLY A 116 -2.88 9.05 -5.87
CA GLY A 116 -2.92 8.55 -4.49
C GLY A 116 -3.66 9.48 -3.54
N ILE A 117 -3.58 10.79 -3.75
CA ILE A 117 -4.35 11.80 -3.01
C ILE A 117 -5.86 11.56 -3.22
N MET A 118 -6.30 11.40 -4.47
CA MET A 118 -7.71 11.16 -4.81
C MET A 118 -8.19 9.78 -4.35
N TYR A 119 -7.37 8.75 -4.49
CA TYR A 119 -7.66 7.44 -3.94
C TYR A 119 -7.83 7.50 -2.41
N GLY A 120 -6.97 8.25 -1.72
CA GLY A 120 -7.09 8.53 -0.30
C GLY A 120 -8.43 9.15 0.10
N GLN A 121 -9.01 10.00 -0.75
CA GLN A 121 -10.33 10.60 -0.47
C GLN A 121 -11.44 9.55 -0.41
N ARG A 122 -11.40 8.56 -1.31
CA ARG A 122 -12.37 7.45 -1.33
C ARG A 122 -12.14 6.50 -0.15
N VAL A 123 -10.87 6.14 0.09
CA VAL A 123 -10.47 5.18 1.11
C VAL A 123 -10.79 5.71 2.50
N ILE A 124 -10.44 6.96 2.80
CA ILE A 124 -10.70 7.55 4.13
C ILE A 124 -12.20 7.59 4.42
N ALA A 125 -13.04 7.98 3.45
CA ALA A 125 -14.49 7.97 3.64
C ALA A 125 -15.00 6.57 4.04
N ALA A 126 -14.60 5.53 3.29
CA ALA A 126 -14.99 4.15 3.60
C ALA A 126 -14.42 3.66 4.94
N MET A 127 -13.16 3.96 5.24
CA MET A 127 -12.51 3.49 6.46
C MET A 127 -13.08 4.15 7.73
N LEU A 128 -13.54 5.40 7.67
CA LEU A 128 -14.24 6.01 8.80
C LEU A 128 -15.59 5.32 9.08
N ASP A 129 -16.30 4.86 8.06
CA ASP A 129 -17.48 4.01 8.21
C ASP A 129 -17.12 2.65 8.81
N PHE A 130 -16.01 2.04 8.39
CA PHE A 130 -15.54 0.79 8.99
C PHE A 130 -15.21 0.98 10.47
N CYS A 131 -14.51 2.07 10.80
CA CYS A 131 -14.19 2.41 12.18
C CYS A 131 -15.47 2.57 13.02
N LYS A 132 -16.49 3.23 12.47
CA LYS A 132 -17.80 3.35 13.14
C LYS A 132 -18.41 1.99 13.43
N ASP A 133 -18.46 1.11 12.45
CA ASP A 133 -18.99 -0.24 12.64
C ASP A 133 -18.19 -1.02 13.69
N ILE A 134 -16.85 -1.00 13.61
CA ILE A 134 -15.97 -1.66 14.59
C ILE A 134 -16.30 -1.19 16.01
N ARG A 135 -16.38 0.12 16.25
CA ARG A 135 -16.69 0.66 17.59
C ARG A 135 -18.08 0.25 18.10
N GLU A 136 -19.02 -0.01 17.21
CA GLU A 136 -20.40 -0.36 17.58
C GLU A 136 -20.63 -1.86 17.79
N VAL A 137 -19.90 -2.73 17.09
CA VAL A 137 -20.21 -4.18 17.07
C VAL A 137 -19.04 -5.11 17.37
N ALA A 138 -17.80 -4.65 17.27
CA ALA A 138 -16.61 -5.47 17.52
C ALA A 138 -16.29 -5.58 19.03
N GLU A 139 -15.28 -6.37 19.38
CA GLU A 139 -14.78 -6.43 20.76
C GLU A 139 -14.20 -5.07 21.18
N GLU A 140 -14.35 -4.70 22.46
CA GLU A 140 -13.72 -3.48 22.98
C GLU A 140 -12.18 -3.59 22.83
N GLY A 141 -11.56 -2.55 22.28
CA GLY A 141 -10.12 -2.55 22.02
C GLY A 141 -9.71 -3.35 20.78
N ALA A 142 -10.66 -3.73 19.91
CA ALA A 142 -10.35 -4.38 18.64
C ALA A 142 -9.30 -3.61 17.82
N ILE A 143 -8.42 -4.37 17.16
CA ILE A 143 -7.30 -3.86 16.38
C ILE A 143 -7.60 -4.06 14.90
N MET A 144 -7.47 -3.00 14.12
CA MET A 144 -7.49 -3.08 12.67
C MET A 144 -6.07 -3.16 12.12
N LEU A 145 -5.77 -4.22 11.37
CA LEU A 145 -4.51 -4.46 10.66
C LEU A 145 -4.73 -4.07 9.19
N ASN A 146 -4.25 -2.90 8.81
CA ASN A 146 -4.55 -2.27 7.52
C ASN A 146 -3.47 -2.52 6.47
N TYR A 147 -3.85 -3.18 5.38
CA TYR A 147 -3.04 -3.35 4.17
C TYR A 147 -3.47 -2.43 3.02
N SER A 148 -4.63 -1.76 3.15
CA SER A 148 -5.12 -0.87 2.10
C SER A 148 -4.27 0.40 1.98
N ASN A 149 -3.89 0.71 0.75
CA ASN A 149 -3.33 2.01 0.38
C ASN A 149 -4.42 3.09 0.26
N PRO A 150 -4.07 4.39 0.35
CA PRO A 150 -2.77 4.94 0.77
C PRO A 150 -2.53 4.76 2.27
N ASN A 151 -1.58 3.88 2.64
CA ASN A 151 -1.55 3.28 3.97
C ASN A 151 -1.34 4.31 5.09
N ALA A 152 -0.42 5.26 4.89
CA ALA A 152 -0.16 6.32 5.86
C ALA A 152 -1.39 7.21 6.10
N MET A 153 -2.08 7.65 5.03
CA MET A 153 -3.27 8.49 5.14
C MET A 153 -4.46 7.76 5.75
N ALA A 154 -4.69 6.51 5.33
CA ALA A 154 -5.68 5.60 5.88
C ALA A 154 -5.49 5.37 7.39
N THR A 155 -4.28 4.97 7.77
CA THR A 155 -3.90 4.72 9.18
C THR A 155 -4.03 5.98 10.02
N TRP A 156 -3.64 7.14 9.47
CA TRP A 156 -3.78 8.44 10.14
C TRP A 156 -5.26 8.73 10.42
N ALA A 157 -6.11 8.65 9.39
CA ALA A 157 -7.53 8.94 9.52
C ALA A 157 -8.21 8.04 10.57
N CYS A 158 -7.90 6.74 10.55
CA CYS A 158 -8.50 5.78 11.48
C CYS A 158 -8.08 6.00 12.93
N ASN A 159 -6.81 6.30 13.20
CA ASN A 159 -6.35 6.55 14.56
C ASN A 159 -6.78 7.93 15.08
N LYS A 160 -6.68 9.00 14.27
CA LYS A 160 -6.97 10.37 14.71
C LYS A 160 -8.47 10.68 14.76
N TYR A 161 -9.24 10.22 13.77
CA TYR A 161 -10.67 10.55 13.64
C TYR A 161 -11.57 9.32 13.78
N GLY A 162 -11.09 8.14 13.40
CA GLY A 162 -11.83 6.90 13.50
C GLY A 162 -11.83 6.29 14.90
N GLY A 163 -10.97 6.70 15.83
CA GLY A 163 -10.96 6.16 17.20
C GLY A 163 -10.84 4.63 17.28
N VAL A 164 -10.22 4.00 16.28
CA VAL A 164 -9.93 2.55 16.23
C VAL A 164 -8.43 2.39 16.14
N LYS A 165 -7.85 1.56 17.03
CA LYS A 165 -6.43 1.24 17.01
C LYS A 165 -6.10 0.55 15.69
N THR A 166 -5.45 1.30 14.80
CA THR A 166 -5.15 0.85 13.44
C THR A 166 -3.65 0.79 13.25
N ILE A 167 -3.15 -0.35 12.81
CA ILE A 167 -1.74 -0.57 12.49
C ILE A 167 -1.66 -0.76 10.99
N GLY A 168 -0.93 0.10 10.31
CA GLY A 168 -0.72 -0.04 8.88
C GLY A 168 0.43 -0.98 8.58
N LEU A 169 0.24 -1.89 7.62
CA LEU A 169 1.18 -2.94 7.27
C LEU A 169 1.55 -2.84 5.78
N CYS A 170 2.84 -2.94 5.49
CA CYS A 170 3.44 -3.06 4.16
C CYS A 170 4.67 -3.99 4.29
N HIS A 171 5.25 -4.40 3.16
CA HIS A 171 6.40 -5.31 3.10
C HIS A 171 7.59 -4.70 2.32
N GLY A 172 7.52 -3.42 1.96
CA GLY A 172 8.55 -2.75 1.15
C GLY A 172 9.94 -2.77 1.80
N GLU A 173 10.00 -2.73 3.13
CA GLU A 173 11.25 -2.79 3.87
C GLU A 173 11.89 -4.18 3.84
N ILE A 174 11.09 -5.25 3.77
CA ILE A 174 11.58 -6.62 3.61
C ILE A 174 12.24 -6.78 2.24
N HIS A 175 11.64 -6.22 1.19
CA HIS A 175 12.18 -6.30 -0.17
C HIS A 175 13.50 -5.54 -0.32
N GLY A 176 13.59 -4.30 0.17
CA GLY A 176 14.88 -3.58 0.11
C GLY A 176 15.95 -4.19 1.01
N GLU A 177 15.58 -4.85 2.12
CA GLU A 177 16.52 -5.58 2.97
C GLU A 177 17.11 -6.79 2.23
N LEU A 178 16.29 -7.52 1.46
CA LEU A 178 16.74 -8.60 0.60
C LEU A 178 17.71 -8.12 -0.49
N GLN A 179 17.44 -6.97 -1.12
CA GLN A 179 18.35 -6.39 -2.10
C GLN A 179 19.68 -5.97 -1.46
N ILE A 180 19.64 -5.36 -0.27
CA ILE A 180 20.85 -5.01 0.49
C ILE A 180 21.66 -6.27 0.84
N ALA A 181 21.00 -7.34 1.29
CA ALA A 181 21.63 -8.62 1.56
C ALA A 181 22.33 -9.19 0.31
N GLU A 182 21.66 -9.15 -0.84
CA GLU A 182 22.18 -9.64 -2.12
C GLU A 182 23.42 -8.85 -2.58
N VAL A 183 23.37 -7.52 -2.59
CA VAL A 183 24.52 -6.70 -3.04
C VAL A 183 25.72 -6.77 -2.09
N LEU A 184 25.48 -7.07 -0.80
CA LEU A 184 26.54 -7.27 0.18
C LEU A 184 27.07 -8.71 0.20
N GLY A 185 26.35 -9.66 -0.40
CA GLY A 185 26.66 -11.09 -0.30
C GLY A 185 26.55 -11.63 1.13
N ILE A 186 25.67 -11.04 1.95
CA ILE A 186 25.45 -11.40 3.36
C ILE A 186 24.03 -11.99 3.50
N PRO A 187 23.84 -13.13 4.19
CA PRO A 187 22.50 -13.65 4.46
C PRO A 187 21.64 -12.60 5.19
N ARG A 188 20.38 -12.45 4.77
CA ARG A 188 19.46 -11.46 5.34
C ARG A 188 19.36 -11.58 6.86
N GLU A 189 19.29 -12.81 7.37
CA GLU A 189 19.13 -13.12 8.79
C GLU A 189 20.33 -12.68 9.65
N GLU A 190 21.47 -12.37 9.02
CA GLU A 190 22.66 -11.85 9.68
C GLU A 190 22.75 -10.31 9.67
N LEU A 191 21.81 -9.62 8.99
CA LEU A 191 21.75 -8.17 8.95
C LEU A 191 20.88 -7.59 10.07
N ASP A 192 21.47 -6.70 10.85
CA ASP A 192 20.76 -5.87 11.82
C ASP A 192 20.46 -4.50 11.20
N ILE A 193 19.20 -4.28 10.80
CA ILE A 193 18.76 -3.05 10.16
C ILE A 193 17.95 -2.13 11.08
N ILE A 194 18.07 -0.82 10.88
CA ILE A 194 17.05 0.16 11.28
C ILE A 194 16.57 0.84 10.01
N CYS A 195 15.31 0.59 9.65
CA CYS A 195 14.63 1.26 8.56
C CYS A 195 13.54 2.17 9.14
N ALA A 196 13.55 3.46 8.77
CA ALA A 196 12.63 4.44 9.36
C ALA A 196 12.27 5.57 8.40
N GLY A 197 11.05 6.08 8.51
CA GLY A 197 10.49 7.11 7.62
C GLY A 197 8.97 7.07 7.63
N ILE A 198 8.36 7.10 6.45
CA ILE A 198 6.91 6.92 6.26
C ILE A 198 6.67 5.80 5.25
N ASN A 199 5.45 5.25 5.20
CA ASN A 199 5.11 4.23 4.20
C ASN A 199 5.57 4.60 2.79
N HIS A 200 6.24 3.65 2.12
CA HIS A 200 6.81 3.77 0.78
C HIS A 200 7.90 4.87 0.64
N GLN A 201 8.41 5.39 1.76
CA GLN A 201 9.51 6.36 1.81
C GLN A 201 10.30 6.21 3.12
N THR A 202 10.59 4.96 3.49
CA THR A 202 11.46 4.58 4.61
C THR A 202 12.91 4.45 4.15
N TRP A 203 13.85 4.72 5.05
CA TRP A 203 15.28 4.76 4.75
C TRP A 203 16.05 3.81 5.65
N TYR A 204 16.98 3.04 5.07
CA TYR A 204 17.88 2.16 5.82
C TYR A 204 18.99 2.98 6.49
N ILE A 205 18.68 3.57 7.65
CA ILE A 205 19.56 4.48 8.39
C ILE A 205 20.65 3.77 9.22
N SER A 206 20.51 2.46 9.42
CA SER A 206 21.55 1.59 9.98
C SER A 206 21.45 0.23 9.31
N VAL A 207 22.59 -0.30 8.86
CA VAL A 207 22.73 -1.69 8.38
C VAL A 207 24.01 -2.23 8.98
N LYS A 208 23.92 -3.29 9.79
CA LYS A 208 25.07 -3.89 10.46
C LYS A 208 25.16 -5.38 10.21
N HIS A 209 26.38 -5.90 10.13
CA HIS A 209 26.68 -7.33 10.11
C HIS A 209 27.63 -7.64 11.26
N HIS A 210 27.20 -8.46 12.22
CA HIS A 210 27.96 -8.75 13.45
C HIS A 210 28.48 -7.49 14.19
N GLY A 211 27.70 -6.42 14.18
CA GLY A 211 28.03 -5.14 14.81
C GLY A 211 28.88 -4.18 13.96
N GLU A 212 29.41 -4.61 12.82
CA GLU A 212 30.13 -3.74 11.89
C GLU A 212 29.15 -2.97 10.99
N ASP A 213 29.41 -1.68 10.74
CA ASP A 213 28.59 -0.83 9.88
C ASP A 213 28.83 -1.14 8.40
N MET A 214 27.74 -1.40 7.66
CA MET A 214 27.78 -1.78 6.25
C MET A 214 27.36 -0.66 5.30
N LEU A 215 26.91 0.51 5.78
CA LEU A 215 26.31 1.56 4.95
C LEU A 215 27.23 2.00 3.79
N GLN A 216 28.53 2.13 4.05
CA GLN A 216 29.52 2.53 3.05
C GLN A 216 29.73 1.49 1.93
N LYS A 217 29.32 0.24 2.15
CA LYS A 217 29.43 -0.85 1.16
C LYS A 217 28.19 -0.96 0.27
N ILE A 218 27.06 -0.35 0.66
CA ILE A 218 25.78 -0.50 -0.04
C ILE A 218 25.83 0.15 -1.43
N LEU A 219 26.27 1.41 -1.55
CA LEU A 219 26.31 2.08 -2.85
C LEU A 219 27.24 1.38 -3.87
N PRO A 220 28.50 1.03 -3.52
CA PRO A 220 29.35 0.25 -4.42
C PRO A 220 28.74 -1.12 -4.78
N GLY A 221 28.05 -1.77 -3.84
CA GLY A 221 27.36 -3.03 -4.07
C GLY A 221 26.28 -2.90 -5.15
N PHE A 222 25.41 -1.88 -5.04
CA PHE A 222 24.37 -1.63 -6.05
C PHE A 222 24.95 -1.20 -7.40
N GLU A 223 25.96 -0.33 -7.43
CA GLU A 223 26.60 0.11 -8.68
C GLU A 223 27.33 -1.05 -9.40
N ALA A 224 27.83 -2.05 -8.66
CA ALA A 224 28.51 -3.21 -9.23
C ALA A 224 27.57 -4.38 -9.60
N HIS A 225 26.32 -4.36 -9.12
CA HIS A 225 25.39 -5.46 -9.31
C HIS A 225 24.84 -5.48 -10.74
N GLU A 226 24.96 -6.61 -11.44
CA GLU A 226 24.61 -6.74 -12.87
C GLU A 226 23.18 -6.31 -13.19
N LYS A 227 22.22 -6.71 -12.34
CA LYS A 227 20.80 -6.40 -12.49
C LYS A 227 20.40 -5.04 -11.88
N PHE A 228 20.63 -4.85 -10.58
CA PHE A 228 20.15 -3.67 -9.86
C PHE A 228 20.78 -2.35 -10.31
N SER A 229 22.00 -2.34 -10.86
CA SER A 229 22.60 -1.13 -11.44
C SER A 229 21.77 -0.54 -12.59
N GLU A 230 21.06 -1.40 -13.34
CA GLU A 230 20.17 -0.99 -14.43
C GLU A 230 18.71 -0.85 -14.01
N GLU A 231 18.28 -1.56 -12.97
CA GLU A 231 16.88 -1.56 -12.53
C GLU A 231 16.56 -0.50 -11.47
N GLU A 232 17.52 -0.14 -10.61
CA GLU A 232 17.27 0.70 -9.42
C GLU A 232 17.86 2.12 -9.56
N LYS A 233 17.94 2.65 -10.78
CA LYS A 233 18.62 3.92 -11.14
C LYS A 233 18.28 5.11 -10.24
N VAL A 234 16.99 5.32 -9.97
CA VAL A 234 16.47 6.36 -9.07
C VAL A 234 16.90 6.11 -7.63
N ARG A 235 16.75 4.89 -7.11
CA ARG A 235 17.15 4.57 -5.74
C ARG A 235 18.66 4.66 -5.54
N ILE A 236 19.46 4.29 -6.55
CA ILE A 236 20.91 4.42 -6.54
C ILE A 236 21.32 5.90 -6.57
N ASP A 237 20.69 6.73 -7.41
CA ASP A 237 20.98 8.17 -7.43
C ASP A 237 20.54 8.86 -6.12
N MET A 238 19.42 8.45 -5.54
CA MET A 238 19.00 8.88 -4.20
C MET A 238 20.00 8.45 -3.13
N LEU A 239 20.44 7.20 -3.11
CA LEU A 239 21.46 6.70 -2.20
C LEU A 239 22.77 7.49 -2.34
N LYS A 240 23.18 7.80 -3.57
CA LYS A 240 24.38 8.60 -3.86
C LYS A 240 24.31 10.03 -3.35
N ARG A 241 23.13 10.65 -3.41
CA ARG A 241 22.92 12.07 -3.00
C ARG A 241 22.60 12.23 -1.52
N PHE A 242 21.84 11.31 -0.95
CA PHE A 242 21.34 11.39 0.41
C PHE A 242 22.09 10.49 1.39
N GLY A 243 22.85 9.51 0.89
CA GLY A 243 23.67 8.60 1.70
C GLY A 243 22.92 7.37 2.23
N TYR A 244 21.62 7.24 1.94
CA TYR A 244 20.78 6.17 2.46
C TYR A 244 19.89 5.58 1.37
N TYR A 245 19.74 4.25 1.38
CA TYR A 245 18.87 3.54 0.46
C TYR A 245 17.42 3.67 0.94
N SER A 246 16.48 3.83 0.01
CA SER A 246 15.05 3.95 0.30
C SER A 246 14.34 2.63 -0.01
N THR A 247 13.28 2.29 0.70
CA THR A 247 12.59 0.98 0.60
C THR A 247 11.85 0.74 -0.70
N GLU A 248 11.21 1.77 -1.23
CA GLU A 248 10.25 1.60 -2.30
C GLU A 248 10.89 1.47 -3.69
N SER A 249 10.23 0.69 -4.57
CA SER A 249 10.70 0.37 -5.92
C SER A 249 11.07 1.62 -6.74
N ASN A 250 12.03 1.48 -7.66
CA ASN A 250 12.54 2.56 -8.50
C ASN A 250 11.44 3.42 -9.16
N GLY A 251 10.44 2.77 -9.75
CA GLY A 251 9.31 3.44 -10.36
C GLY A 251 8.47 4.24 -9.36
N HIS A 252 8.17 3.65 -8.21
CA HIS A 252 7.32 4.29 -7.22
C HIS A 252 8.04 5.41 -6.46
N LEU A 253 9.31 5.22 -6.07
CA LEU A 253 10.13 6.28 -5.46
C LEU A 253 10.27 7.51 -6.38
N SER A 254 10.29 7.31 -7.70
CA SER A 254 10.41 8.40 -8.68
C SER A 254 9.22 9.37 -8.66
N GLU A 255 8.08 8.95 -8.11
CA GLU A 255 6.86 9.75 -7.96
C GLU A 255 6.87 10.61 -6.69
N TYR A 256 7.58 10.15 -5.65
CA TYR A 256 7.67 10.81 -4.35
C TYR A 256 8.59 12.04 -4.33
N VAL A 257 9.28 12.33 -5.44
CA VAL A 257 10.22 13.44 -5.55
C VAL A 257 10.08 14.15 -6.89
N SER A 258 10.34 15.45 -6.90
CA SER A 258 10.11 16.33 -8.06
C SER A 258 11.16 16.23 -9.19
N TRP A 259 12.15 15.33 -9.08
CA TRP A 259 13.36 15.40 -9.89
C TRP A 259 13.32 14.54 -11.15
N TYR A 260 12.76 13.34 -11.07
CA TYR A 260 12.95 12.31 -12.09
C TYR A 260 11.83 12.24 -13.14
N ARG A 261 10.61 12.69 -12.79
CA ARG A 261 9.42 12.56 -13.66
C ARG A 261 8.84 13.86 -14.21
N LYS A 262 9.47 15.01 -13.95
CA LYS A 262 8.92 16.33 -14.36
C LYS A 262 9.16 16.70 -15.83
N ARG A 263 10.07 16.00 -16.54
CA ARG A 263 10.45 16.28 -17.94
C ARG A 263 10.29 15.01 -18.77
N PRO A 264 9.25 14.91 -19.62
CA PRO A 264 8.93 13.69 -20.34
C PRO A 264 10.07 13.09 -21.16
N ASP A 265 10.93 13.92 -21.73
CA ASP A 265 12.08 13.50 -22.54
C ASP A 265 13.23 12.90 -21.72
N GLU A 266 13.30 13.21 -20.42
CA GLU A 266 14.32 12.70 -19.48
C GLU A 266 13.84 11.47 -18.68
N ILE A 267 12.52 11.19 -18.60
CA ILE A 267 11.98 10.11 -17.77
C ILE A 267 12.62 8.75 -18.12
N LYS A 268 12.73 8.46 -19.41
CA LYS A 268 13.31 7.20 -19.93
C LYS A 268 14.74 6.91 -19.46
N ASP A 269 15.50 7.94 -19.06
CA ASP A 269 16.87 7.77 -18.60
C ASP A 269 16.92 7.16 -17.19
N TRP A 270 15.82 7.26 -16.44
CA TRP A 270 15.65 6.76 -15.08
C TRP A 270 14.86 5.46 -14.97
N ILE A 271 14.20 5.05 -16.06
CA ILE A 271 13.25 3.95 -16.09
C ILE A 271 13.82 2.77 -16.85
N ASN A 272 13.48 1.56 -16.40
CA ASN A 272 13.82 0.32 -17.07
C ASN A 272 12.53 -0.48 -17.28
N LEU A 273 12.22 -0.86 -18.51
CA LEU A 273 10.96 -1.56 -18.85
C LEU A 273 11.12 -3.08 -18.92
N ASP A 274 12.31 -3.63 -18.64
CA ASP A 274 12.60 -5.06 -18.78
C ASP A 274 12.06 -5.88 -17.59
N ASN A 275 11.75 -5.23 -16.46
CA ASN A 275 11.27 -5.89 -15.25
C ASN A 275 9.95 -5.27 -14.74
N TRP A 276 8.87 -6.05 -14.86
CA TRP A 276 7.53 -5.74 -14.36
C TRP A 276 7.02 -4.34 -14.78
N ILE A 277 6.87 -3.41 -13.84
CA ILE A 277 6.44 -2.03 -14.13
C ILE A 277 7.61 -1.04 -14.10
N ASN A 278 8.69 -1.35 -13.38
CA ASN A 278 9.86 -0.53 -13.03
C ASN A 278 9.96 0.92 -13.61
N GLY A 279 8.97 1.76 -13.32
CA GLY A 279 8.89 3.18 -13.69
C GLY A 279 8.05 3.54 -14.91
N GLU A 280 7.49 2.55 -15.62
CA GLU A 280 6.53 2.67 -16.70
C GLU A 280 5.38 3.61 -16.34
N THR A 281 5.03 4.52 -17.25
CA THR A 281 3.83 5.35 -17.17
C THR A 281 2.59 4.48 -17.05
N GLY A 282 1.90 4.58 -15.92
CA GLY A 282 0.71 3.81 -15.60
C GLY A 282 1.00 2.31 -15.50
N GLY A 283 2.24 1.90 -15.21
CA GLY A 283 2.62 0.49 -15.21
C GLY A 283 1.79 -0.35 -14.24
N TYR A 284 1.52 0.16 -13.03
CA TYR A 284 0.67 -0.58 -12.09
C TYR A 284 -0.78 -0.69 -12.59
N LEU A 285 -1.29 0.32 -13.30
CA LEU A 285 -2.60 0.27 -13.95
C LEU A 285 -2.62 -0.74 -15.10
N ARG A 286 -1.59 -0.76 -15.96
CA ARG A 286 -1.47 -1.74 -17.04
C ARG A 286 -1.54 -3.17 -16.48
N VAL A 287 -0.72 -3.47 -15.47
CA VAL A 287 -0.73 -4.79 -14.82
C VAL A 287 -2.09 -5.09 -14.19
N THR A 288 -2.71 -4.13 -13.50
CA THR A 288 -4.05 -4.33 -12.93
C THR A 288 -5.10 -4.63 -14.01
N ARG A 289 -5.01 -3.99 -15.20
CA ARG A 289 -5.91 -4.25 -16.33
C ARG A 289 -5.70 -5.64 -16.93
N GLU A 290 -4.44 -6.01 -17.17
CA GLU A 290 -4.04 -7.33 -17.69
C GLU A 290 -4.53 -8.45 -16.76
N GLU A 291 -4.38 -8.24 -15.46
CA GLU A 291 -4.78 -9.19 -14.44
C GLU A 291 -6.29 -9.18 -14.17
N ARG A 292 -7.10 -8.24 -14.69
CA ARG A 292 -8.51 -8.03 -14.26
C ARG A 292 -9.38 -9.29 -14.34
N ASN A 293 -9.12 -10.18 -15.30
CA ASN A 293 -9.89 -11.41 -15.54
C ASN A 293 -9.38 -12.63 -14.77
N TRP A 294 -8.40 -12.46 -13.88
CA TRP A 294 -7.77 -13.52 -13.11
C TRP A 294 -8.76 -14.42 -12.35
N PHE A 295 -9.88 -13.86 -11.89
CA PHE A 295 -10.91 -14.65 -11.22
C PHE A 295 -11.53 -15.73 -12.12
N ASP A 296 -11.56 -15.53 -13.44
CA ASP A 296 -12.09 -16.50 -14.39
C ASP A 296 -10.98 -17.31 -15.07
N THR A 297 -9.82 -16.70 -15.33
CA THR A 297 -8.69 -17.36 -16.02
C THR A 297 -7.80 -18.17 -15.08
N ASP A 298 -7.59 -17.68 -13.86
CA ASP A 298 -6.61 -18.23 -12.91
C ASP A 298 -7.25 -19.00 -11.78
N TYR A 299 -8.46 -18.66 -11.33
CA TYR A 299 -9.14 -19.40 -10.27
C TYR A 299 -9.25 -20.92 -10.53
N PRO A 300 -9.59 -21.42 -11.74
CA PRO A 300 -9.61 -22.86 -11.99
C PRO A 300 -8.23 -23.52 -11.81
N LYS A 301 -7.15 -22.79 -12.15
CA LYS A 301 -5.77 -23.26 -11.97
C LYS A 301 -5.41 -23.27 -10.49
N ILE A 302 -5.70 -22.20 -9.76
CA ILE A 302 -5.49 -22.09 -8.30
C ILE A 302 -6.26 -23.19 -7.55
N LEU A 303 -7.48 -23.50 -7.99
CA LEU A 303 -8.30 -24.58 -7.43
C LEU A 303 -7.73 -25.97 -7.75
N ALA A 304 -6.98 -26.12 -8.84
CA ALA A 304 -6.28 -27.37 -9.17
C ALA A 304 -4.92 -27.50 -8.46
N GLU A 305 -4.34 -26.41 -7.94
CA GLU A 305 -3.14 -26.45 -7.10
C GLU A 305 -3.42 -27.21 -5.79
N GLU A 306 -2.38 -27.88 -5.28
CA GLU A 306 -2.40 -28.53 -3.97
C GLU A 306 -2.88 -27.56 -2.88
N PRO A 307 -3.64 -28.05 -1.89
CA PRO A 307 -3.99 -27.26 -0.72
C PRO A 307 -2.75 -26.70 -0.02
N LYS A 308 -2.85 -25.47 0.49
CA LYS A 308 -1.76 -24.85 1.27
C LYS A 308 -1.48 -25.68 2.52
N LYS A 309 -0.21 -25.78 2.91
CA LYS A 309 0.20 -26.45 4.15
C LYS A 309 0.15 -25.47 5.30
N LEU A 310 -0.70 -25.75 6.28
CA LEU A 310 -0.91 -24.89 7.44
C LEU A 310 -0.06 -25.34 8.64
N ASP A 311 1.03 -26.06 8.43
CA ASP A 311 1.94 -26.56 9.46
C ASP A 311 3.09 -25.59 9.81
N GLY A 312 3.09 -24.40 9.20
CA GLY A 312 4.14 -23.39 9.33
C GLY A 312 5.17 -23.39 8.20
N SER A 313 5.24 -24.44 7.37
CA SER A 313 6.21 -24.52 6.26
C SER A 313 5.93 -23.55 5.12
N GLU A 314 4.67 -23.11 4.98
CA GLU A 314 4.24 -22.11 3.98
C GLU A 314 3.83 -20.78 4.62
N ARG A 315 4.18 -20.56 5.90
CA ARG A 315 3.96 -19.26 6.54
C ARG A 315 4.90 -18.22 5.91
N GLY A 316 4.30 -17.21 5.29
CA GLY A 316 4.97 -16.07 4.70
C GLY A 316 5.59 -15.12 5.74
N LYS A 317 5.98 -13.96 5.22
CA LYS A 317 6.60 -12.88 5.99
C LYS A 317 5.62 -11.75 6.31
N GLU A 318 4.34 -11.92 5.98
CA GLU A 318 3.34 -10.90 6.23
C GLU A 318 3.15 -10.69 7.73
N HIS A 319 3.24 -9.43 8.17
CA HIS A 319 3.32 -9.07 9.59
C HIS A 319 2.11 -9.51 10.42
N CYS A 320 0.91 -9.53 9.83
CA CYS A 320 -0.35 -9.78 10.52
C CYS A 320 -0.32 -11.03 11.43
N SER A 321 0.09 -12.18 10.89
CA SER A 321 0.11 -13.43 11.66
C SER A 321 1.05 -13.35 12.86
N TYR A 322 2.22 -12.72 12.70
CA TYR A 322 3.21 -12.57 13.76
C TYR A 322 2.76 -11.59 14.83
N ILE A 323 2.07 -10.51 14.44
CA ILE A 323 1.48 -9.55 15.39
C ILE A 323 0.44 -10.26 16.26
N ILE A 324 -0.51 -10.97 15.65
CA ILE A 324 -1.59 -11.66 16.37
C ILE A 324 -1.00 -12.76 17.26
N GLU A 325 -0.10 -13.61 16.74
CA GLU A 325 0.60 -14.63 17.53
C GLU A 325 1.30 -14.02 18.74
N SER A 326 2.00 -12.90 18.56
CA SER A 326 2.77 -12.26 19.63
C SER A 326 1.89 -11.67 20.71
N LEU A 327 0.79 -11.00 20.34
CA LEU A 327 -0.17 -10.43 21.28
C LEU A 327 -0.88 -11.51 22.11
N GLU A 328 -1.20 -12.64 21.50
CA GLU A 328 -1.96 -13.72 22.16
C GLU A 328 -1.07 -14.70 22.94
N THR A 329 0.16 -14.95 22.49
CA THR A 329 1.05 -15.97 23.08
C THR A 329 2.20 -15.39 23.91
N GLY A 330 2.50 -14.10 23.75
CA GLY A 330 3.68 -13.48 24.34
C GLY A 330 5.00 -13.79 23.62
N LYS A 331 4.97 -14.53 22.51
CA LYS A 331 6.13 -14.70 21.63
C LYS A 331 6.58 -13.33 21.14
N LYS A 332 7.89 -13.10 21.11
CA LYS A 332 8.43 -11.81 20.67
C LYS A 332 8.50 -11.76 19.17
N TYR A 333 8.01 -10.66 18.60
CA TYR A 333 8.16 -10.34 17.20
C TYR A 333 8.72 -8.94 17.00
N ARG A 334 9.57 -8.80 15.98
CA ARG A 334 10.07 -7.52 15.50
C ARG A 334 9.68 -7.37 14.04
N GLY A 335 9.02 -6.28 13.69
CA GLY A 335 8.66 -5.90 12.32
C GLY A 335 8.73 -4.39 12.14
N HIS A 336 8.37 -3.88 10.97
CA HIS A 336 8.22 -2.44 10.75
C HIS A 336 6.76 -2.14 10.42
N PHE A 337 6.14 -1.25 11.18
CA PHE A 337 4.72 -0.95 11.03
C PHE A 337 4.49 0.54 10.90
N ASN A 338 3.38 0.90 10.27
CA ASN A 338 2.87 2.25 10.22
C ASN A 338 2.11 2.57 11.51
N MET A 339 2.69 3.47 12.30
CA MET A 339 2.22 3.88 13.62
C MET A 339 2.14 5.41 13.69
N MET A 340 1.33 5.94 14.60
CA MET A 340 1.40 7.36 14.94
C MET A 340 2.82 7.69 15.45
N ASN A 341 3.42 8.78 14.97
CA ASN A 341 4.82 9.10 15.24
C ASN A 341 5.07 9.30 16.74
N GLU A 342 4.30 10.17 17.38
CA GLU A 342 4.35 10.42 18.82
C GLU A 342 5.77 10.63 19.39
N GLY A 343 6.66 11.22 18.57
CA GLY A 343 8.05 11.50 18.92
C GLY A 343 9.03 10.32 18.72
N CYS A 344 8.62 9.24 18.03
CA CYS A 344 9.48 8.15 17.59
C CYS A 344 10.61 8.69 16.69
N ILE A 345 10.24 9.41 15.63
CA ILE A 345 11.14 10.17 14.78
C ILE A 345 11.03 11.65 15.17
N THR A 346 12.08 12.18 15.80
CA THR A 346 12.01 13.47 16.53
C THR A 346 12.00 14.70 15.64
N ASN A 347 12.49 14.58 14.41
CA ASN A 347 12.51 15.66 13.43
C ASN A 347 11.42 15.53 12.34
N LEU A 348 10.38 14.72 12.59
CA LEU A 348 9.14 14.68 11.82
C LEU A 348 7.94 15.14 12.68
N PRO A 349 6.82 15.60 12.08
CA PRO A 349 5.65 16.03 12.83
C PRO A 349 5.14 14.97 13.82
N TYR A 350 4.79 15.39 15.05
CA TYR A 350 4.37 14.48 16.12
C TYR A 350 3.13 13.64 15.76
N GLU A 351 2.22 14.24 15.01
CA GLU A 351 0.91 13.67 14.68
C GLU A 351 0.86 12.90 13.35
N SER A 352 1.99 12.76 12.65
CA SER A 352 2.05 12.02 11.40
C SER A 352 2.08 10.51 11.64
N VAL A 353 1.77 9.73 10.60
CA VAL A 353 2.06 8.29 10.59
C VAL A 353 3.47 8.07 10.06
N VAL A 354 4.24 7.24 10.77
CA VAL A 354 5.61 6.85 10.42
C VAL A 354 5.70 5.33 10.32
N GLU A 355 6.59 4.85 9.47
CA GLU A 355 6.90 3.43 9.35
C GLU A 355 8.26 3.17 10.00
N VAL A 356 8.25 2.41 11.09
CA VAL A 356 9.37 2.29 12.02
C VAL A 356 9.45 0.88 12.64
N PRO A 357 10.62 0.46 13.15
CA PRO A 357 10.74 -0.83 13.82
C PRO A 357 9.82 -0.86 15.03
N CYS A 358 9.12 -1.95 15.23
CA CYS A 358 8.19 -2.16 16.33
C CYS A 358 8.44 -3.54 16.96
N TYR A 359 8.21 -3.64 18.26
CA TYR A 359 8.34 -4.89 19.01
C TYR A 359 6.99 -5.29 19.56
N VAL A 360 6.58 -6.53 19.32
CA VAL A 360 5.30 -7.08 19.76
C VAL A 360 5.56 -8.22 20.73
N ASP A 361 4.86 -8.20 21.86
CA ASP A 361 4.77 -9.30 22.81
C ASP A 361 3.42 -9.23 23.56
N GLY A 362 3.27 -10.00 24.64
CA GLY A 362 2.03 -10.09 25.41
C GLY A 362 1.65 -8.81 26.16
N ASN A 363 2.55 -7.81 26.24
CA ASN A 363 2.22 -6.49 26.81
C ASN A 363 1.67 -5.53 25.75
N GLY A 364 1.72 -5.90 24.46
CA GLY A 364 1.27 -5.07 23.35
C GLY A 364 2.39 -4.76 22.36
N ILE A 365 2.29 -3.57 21.75
CA ILE A 365 3.23 -3.11 20.73
C ILE A 365 4.03 -1.95 21.32
N SER A 366 5.35 -2.12 21.35
CA SER A 366 6.31 -1.11 21.76
C SER A 366 6.93 -0.46 20.53
N VAL A 367 6.76 0.86 20.42
CA VAL A 367 7.41 1.68 19.39
C VAL A 367 8.66 2.35 20.02
N PRO A 368 9.88 1.96 19.63
CA PRO A 368 11.10 2.55 20.15
C PRO A 368 11.27 3.99 19.64
N LYS A 369 12.03 4.79 20.38
CA LYS A 369 12.49 6.09 19.88
C LYS A 369 13.63 5.89 18.90
N VAL A 370 13.40 6.17 17.62
CA VAL A 370 14.43 6.14 16.57
C VAL A 370 15.35 7.35 16.69
N GLY A 371 14.79 8.52 17.01
CA GLY A 371 15.52 9.80 17.05
C GLY A 371 15.42 10.56 15.73
N ASP A 372 16.42 11.37 15.43
CA ASP A 372 16.41 12.16 14.20
C ASP A 372 16.74 11.28 13.00
N LEU A 373 15.93 11.37 11.94
CA LEU A 373 16.36 10.91 10.63
C LEU A 373 17.51 11.80 10.12
N PRO A 374 18.39 11.28 9.25
CA PRO A 374 19.30 12.11 8.48
C PRO A 374 18.56 13.28 7.82
N LEU A 375 19.10 14.49 7.93
CA LEU A 375 18.36 15.72 7.62
C LEU A 375 17.74 15.73 6.22
N GLY A 376 18.45 15.21 5.21
CA GLY A 376 17.95 15.11 3.84
C GLY A 376 16.76 14.15 3.72
N CYS A 377 16.85 12.97 4.33
CA CYS A 377 15.75 12.00 4.40
C CYS A 377 14.54 12.58 5.14
N ALA A 378 14.78 13.26 6.26
CA ALA A 378 13.73 13.92 7.05
C ALA A 378 13.00 15.00 6.23
N ALA A 379 13.72 15.80 5.45
CA ALA A 379 13.13 16.84 4.62
C ALA A 379 12.23 16.25 3.51
N VAL A 380 12.69 15.17 2.87
CA VAL A 380 11.93 14.44 1.86
C VAL A 380 10.65 13.85 2.47
N CYS A 381 10.75 13.13 3.59
CA CYS A 381 9.58 12.62 4.31
C CYS A 381 8.64 13.75 4.76
N SER A 382 9.17 14.85 5.29
CA SER A 382 8.36 15.97 5.78
C SER A 382 7.53 16.61 4.67
N GLN A 383 8.04 16.70 3.44
CA GLN A 383 7.25 17.20 2.32
C GLN A 383 6.04 16.31 2.06
N SER A 384 6.24 15.00 1.95
CA SER A 384 5.18 14.02 1.76
C SER A 384 4.17 14.02 2.91
N ILE A 385 4.62 14.15 4.17
CA ILE A 385 3.75 14.22 5.35
C ILE A 385 2.80 15.41 5.29
N TRP A 386 3.24 16.57 4.80
CA TRP A 386 2.35 17.73 4.66
C TRP A 386 1.29 17.52 3.58
N VAL A 387 1.63 16.84 2.48
CA VAL A 387 0.67 16.42 1.45
C VAL A 387 -0.37 15.47 2.06
N GLN A 388 0.10 14.43 2.76
CA GLN A 388 -0.76 13.47 3.46
C GLN A 388 -1.69 14.15 4.46
N LYS A 389 -1.17 15.08 5.27
CA LYS A 389 -1.96 15.82 6.25
C LYS A 389 -3.07 16.63 5.58
N LEU A 390 -2.75 17.39 4.53
CA LEU A 390 -3.74 18.17 3.78
C LEU A 390 -4.81 17.26 3.17
N ALA A 391 -4.40 16.14 2.59
CA ALA A 391 -5.31 15.16 1.97
C ALA A 391 -6.20 14.46 3.00
N VAL A 392 -5.69 14.15 4.20
CA VAL A 392 -6.47 13.57 5.31
C VAL A 392 -7.50 14.57 5.82
N GLU A 393 -7.09 15.81 6.12
CA GLU A 393 -8.02 16.86 6.59
C GLU A 393 -9.09 17.15 5.53
N ALA A 394 -8.71 17.17 4.24
CA ALA A 394 -9.66 17.31 3.14
C ALA A 394 -10.70 16.18 3.15
N ALA A 395 -10.25 14.92 3.20
CA ALA A 395 -11.12 13.75 3.14
C ALA A 395 -12.08 13.67 4.32
N VAL A 396 -11.60 13.99 5.52
CA VAL A 396 -12.39 13.94 6.76
C VAL A 396 -13.48 15.02 6.77
N HIS A 397 -13.18 16.20 6.22
CA HIS A 397 -14.04 17.38 6.31
C HIS A 397 -14.81 17.70 5.02
N GLY A 398 -14.56 16.99 3.92
CA GLY A 398 -15.11 17.33 2.61
C GLY A 398 -14.56 18.65 2.04
N ASP A 399 -13.35 19.05 2.45
CA ASP A 399 -12.77 20.35 2.09
C ASP A 399 -11.99 20.26 0.76
N ALA A 400 -12.67 20.61 -0.33
CA ALA A 400 -12.08 20.58 -1.67
C ALA A 400 -10.97 21.61 -1.87
N LYS A 401 -10.87 22.64 -1.02
CA LYS A 401 -9.78 23.62 -1.08
C LYS A 401 -8.51 23.01 -0.48
N LEU A 402 -8.60 22.32 0.65
CA LEU A 402 -7.47 21.56 1.20
C LEU A 402 -7.04 20.45 0.24
N LEU A 403 -7.99 19.79 -0.43
CA LEU A 403 -7.68 18.80 -1.46
C LEU A 403 -6.82 19.38 -2.60
N LYS A 404 -7.22 20.54 -3.14
CA LYS A 404 -6.45 21.25 -4.17
C LYS A 404 -5.08 21.72 -3.66
N GLN A 405 -4.98 22.11 -2.39
CA GLN A 405 -3.70 22.45 -1.77
C GLN A 405 -2.79 21.24 -1.59
N ALA A 406 -3.34 20.07 -1.26
CA ALA A 406 -2.58 18.82 -1.20
C ALA A 406 -1.94 18.52 -2.57
N ALA A 407 -2.73 18.61 -3.65
CA ALA A 407 -2.23 18.41 -5.01
C ALA A 407 -1.20 19.45 -5.44
N LEU A 408 -1.32 20.72 -5.02
CA LEU A 408 -0.26 21.72 -5.25
C LEU A 408 1.07 21.40 -4.56
N MET A 409 0.99 20.85 -3.34
CA MET A 409 2.16 20.57 -2.51
C MET A 409 2.83 19.24 -2.87
N ASP A 410 2.11 18.36 -3.58
CA ASP A 410 2.62 17.10 -4.09
C ASP A 410 3.87 17.33 -4.97
N PRO A 411 5.00 16.65 -4.71
CA PRO A 411 6.27 16.93 -5.37
C PRO A 411 6.21 16.83 -6.90
N LEU A 412 5.55 15.80 -7.43
CA LEU A 412 5.46 15.59 -8.87
C LEU A 412 4.44 16.55 -9.51
N THR A 413 3.24 16.61 -8.93
CA THR A 413 2.16 17.46 -9.45
C THR A 413 2.57 18.92 -9.46
N GLY A 414 3.10 19.45 -8.35
CA GLY A 414 3.56 20.84 -8.26
C GLY A 414 4.77 21.16 -9.13
N ALA A 415 5.54 20.16 -9.56
CA ALA A 415 6.65 20.35 -10.50
C ALA A 415 6.20 20.41 -11.97
N VAL A 416 5.05 19.82 -12.29
CA VAL A 416 4.54 19.69 -13.66
C VAL A 416 3.43 20.69 -13.96
N CYS A 417 2.53 20.94 -13.00
CA CYS A 417 1.33 21.74 -13.20
C CYS A 417 1.43 23.10 -12.50
N ASN A 418 0.79 24.11 -13.11
CA ASN A 418 0.53 25.40 -12.47
C ASN A 418 -0.79 25.37 -11.65
N PRO A 419 -1.08 26.39 -10.82
CA PRO A 419 -2.25 26.33 -9.96
C PRO A 419 -3.61 26.25 -10.69
N PRO A 420 -3.88 27.01 -11.76
CA PRO A 420 -5.09 26.83 -12.54
C PRO A 420 -5.28 25.40 -13.10
N GLU A 421 -4.21 24.76 -13.60
CA GLU A 421 -4.24 23.37 -14.06
C GLU A 421 -4.60 22.40 -12.94
N VAL A 422 -4.01 22.57 -11.75
CA VAL A 422 -4.35 21.74 -10.58
C VAL A 422 -5.82 21.92 -10.18
N TRP A 423 -6.36 23.13 -10.23
CA TRP A 423 -7.77 23.38 -9.92
C TRP A 423 -8.70 22.64 -10.87
N GLN A 424 -8.45 22.74 -12.17
CA GLN A 424 -9.25 22.08 -13.18
C GLN A 424 -9.12 20.56 -13.10
N MET A 425 -7.90 20.04 -12.91
CA MET A 425 -7.64 18.61 -12.75
C MET A 425 -8.41 18.02 -11.57
N ILE A 426 -8.37 18.67 -10.41
CA ILE A 426 -9.10 18.19 -9.23
C ILE A 426 -10.62 18.31 -9.43
N ASP A 427 -11.12 19.36 -10.10
CA ASP A 427 -12.54 19.46 -10.46
C ASP A 427 -12.96 18.28 -11.36
N GLU A 428 -12.15 17.93 -12.38
CA GLU A 428 -12.41 16.78 -13.25
C GLU A 428 -12.41 15.45 -12.47
N MET A 429 -11.47 15.25 -11.55
CA MET A 429 -11.39 14.04 -10.74
C MET A 429 -12.54 13.93 -9.73
N LEU A 430 -12.95 15.03 -9.10
CA LEU A 430 -14.12 15.07 -8.21
C LEU A 430 -15.39 14.63 -8.95
N VAL A 431 -15.59 15.11 -10.18
CA VAL A 431 -16.75 14.72 -10.99
C VAL A 431 -16.65 13.27 -11.46
N ALA A 432 -15.48 12.83 -11.93
CA ALA A 432 -15.29 11.47 -12.42
C ALA A 432 -15.48 10.40 -11.32
N GLN A 433 -15.25 10.75 -10.06
CA GLN A 433 -15.27 9.83 -8.92
C GLN A 433 -16.45 10.07 -7.96
N GLU A 434 -17.43 10.88 -8.35
CA GLU A 434 -18.55 11.34 -7.51
C GLU A 434 -19.22 10.22 -6.69
N GLN A 435 -19.41 9.04 -7.29
CA GLN A 435 -20.06 7.90 -6.63
C GLN A 435 -19.34 7.38 -5.37
N TRP A 436 -18.04 7.66 -5.22
CA TRP A 436 -17.22 7.23 -4.08
C TRP A 436 -16.84 8.39 -3.15
N LEU A 437 -17.32 9.59 -3.41
CA LEU A 437 -16.92 10.82 -2.73
C LEU A 437 -18.13 11.50 -2.04
N PRO A 438 -18.86 10.78 -1.15
CA PRO A 438 -20.07 11.31 -0.53
C PRO A 438 -19.84 12.58 0.29
N GLN A 439 -18.62 12.79 0.79
CA GLN A 439 -18.24 13.97 1.57
C GLN A 439 -18.08 15.26 0.75
N TYR A 440 -18.06 15.17 -0.59
CA TYR A 440 -17.76 16.29 -1.49
C TYR A 440 -18.97 16.79 -2.30
N THR A 441 -20.21 16.54 -1.87
CA THR A 441 -21.42 16.84 -2.66
C THR A 441 -21.47 18.28 -3.20
N GLU A 442 -21.23 19.28 -2.36
CA GLU A 442 -21.25 20.69 -2.76
C GLU A 442 -20.08 21.04 -3.70
N ALA A 443 -18.89 20.53 -3.39
CA ALA A 443 -17.69 20.74 -4.20
C ALA A 443 -17.83 20.12 -5.60
N ILE A 444 -18.45 18.95 -5.70
CA ILE A 444 -18.73 18.27 -6.98
C ILE A 444 -19.74 19.07 -7.81
N ALA A 445 -20.79 19.61 -7.19
CA ALA A 445 -21.73 20.48 -7.88
C ALA A 445 -21.01 21.72 -8.44
N GLN A 446 -20.16 22.35 -7.64
CA GLN A 446 -19.37 23.51 -8.09
C GLN A 446 -18.36 23.14 -9.19
N ALA A 447 -17.73 21.97 -9.11
CA ALA A 447 -16.81 21.46 -10.12
C ALA A 447 -17.53 21.24 -11.47
N LYS A 448 -18.74 20.66 -11.45
CA LYS A 448 -19.58 20.53 -12.67
C LYS A 448 -19.89 21.88 -13.31
N GLU A 449 -20.22 22.89 -12.51
CA GLU A 449 -20.44 24.25 -13.01
C GLU A 449 -19.18 24.86 -13.61
N ASN A 450 -18.02 24.68 -12.96
CA ASN A 450 -16.74 25.18 -13.47
C ASN A 450 -16.41 24.54 -14.81
N LEU A 451 -16.56 23.23 -14.92
CA LEU A 451 -16.26 22.50 -16.16
C LEU A 451 -17.21 22.86 -17.30
N ALA A 452 -18.45 23.24 -16.99
CA ALA A 452 -19.46 23.64 -17.98
C ALA A 452 -19.26 25.06 -18.56
N LYS A 453 -18.45 25.92 -17.93
CA LYS A 453 -18.20 27.30 -18.42
C LYS A 453 -17.47 27.34 -19.76
N GLY A 454 -16.72 26.29 -20.10
CA GLY A 454 -16.07 26.12 -21.41
C GLY A 454 -14.77 26.89 -21.59
N ASP A 455 -14.30 27.63 -20.59
CA ASP A 455 -13.00 28.31 -20.52
C ASP A 455 -11.88 27.39 -19.98
N LEU A 456 -11.92 26.11 -20.39
CA LEU A 456 -11.01 25.09 -19.90
C LEU A 456 -9.59 25.30 -20.42
N ILE A 457 -8.63 25.10 -19.53
CA ILE A 457 -7.21 25.05 -19.85
C ILE A 457 -6.98 23.81 -20.73
N PRO A 458 -6.31 23.96 -21.89
CA PRO A 458 -6.00 22.84 -22.76
C PRO A 458 -5.16 21.79 -22.03
N THR A 459 -5.56 20.53 -22.19
CA THR A 459 -4.81 19.37 -21.69
C THR A 459 -4.01 18.74 -22.82
N LYS A 460 -3.11 17.80 -22.48
CA LYS A 460 -2.29 17.05 -23.43
C LYS A 460 -3.13 15.92 -24.07
N GLU A 461 -4.11 16.28 -24.89
CA GLU A 461 -4.95 15.30 -25.58
C GLU A 461 -4.10 14.29 -26.37
N GLY A 462 -4.41 13.00 -26.20
CA GLY A 462 -3.70 11.91 -26.88
C GLY A 462 -2.32 11.58 -26.32
N TYR A 463 -1.80 12.32 -25.33
CA TYR A 463 -0.56 11.96 -24.65
C TYR A 463 -0.72 10.64 -23.89
N LYS A 464 0.21 9.71 -24.11
CA LYS A 464 0.18 8.35 -23.53
C LYS A 464 1.21 8.14 -22.42
N GLY A 465 1.91 9.19 -21.99
CA GLY A 465 3.05 9.06 -21.08
C GLY A 465 4.39 9.07 -21.80
N ALA A 466 5.45 9.20 -21.00
CA ALA A 466 6.82 9.18 -21.51
C ALA A 466 7.28 7.76 -21.87
N VAL A 467 6.86 6.76 -21.09
CA VAL A 467 7.36 5.37 -21.18
C VAL A 467 6.22 4.40 -20.86
N ARG A 468 5.41 4.03 -21.85
CA ARG A 468 4.24 3.15 -21.65
C ARG A 468 4.35 1.90 -22.52
N LEU A 469 4.18 0.73 -21.92
CA LEU A 469 4.10 -0.52 -22.67
C LEU A 469 2.69 -0.74 -23.20
N GLN A 470 2.58 -1.58 -24.22
CA GLN A 470 1.27 -2.04 -24.70
C GLN A 470 0.68 -3.02 -23.69
N GLU A 471 -0.61 -2.86 -23.40
CA GLU A 471 -1.39 -3.85 -22.65
C GLU A 471 -1.41 -5.19 -23.41
N LYS A 472 -1.11 -6.28 -22.69
CA LYS A 472 -1.22 -7.64 -23.22
C LYS A 472 -2.68 -8.04 -23.44
N SER A 473 -2.93 -8.91 -24.42
CA SER A 473 -4.24 -9.54 -24.61
C SER A 473 -4.50 -10.60 -23.53
N VAL A 474 -5.77 -10.97 -23.36
CA VAL A 474 -6.16 -12.03 -22.40
C VAL A 474 -5.47 -13.36 -22.73
N GLU A 475 -5.30 -13.66 -24.01
CA GLU A 475 -4.59 -14.86 -24.47
C GLU A 475 -3.09 -14.82 -24.15
N GLU A 476 -2.46 -13.65 -24.28
CA GLU A 476 -1.05 -13.45 -23.94
C GLU A 476 -0.82 -13.63 -22.43
N VAL A 477 -1.67 -13.02 -21.59
CA VAL A 477 -1.63 -13.20 -20.13
C VAL A 477 -1.85 -14.66 -19.75
N ALA A 478 -2.88 -15.31 -20.31
CA ALA A 478 -3.17 -16.72 -20.03
C ALA A 478 -2.01 -17.65 -20.38
N ALA A 479 -1.33 -17.41 -21.51
CA ALA A 479 -0.17 -18.19 -21.96
C ALA A 479 1.08 -17.98 -21.08
N GLU A 480 1.25 -16.81 -20.47
CA GLU A 480 2.28 -16.60 -19.46
C GLU A 480 1.97 -17.35 -18.16
N HIS A 481 0.71 -17.34 -17.73
CA HIS A 481 0.25 -18.03 -16.53
C HIS A 481 0.27 -19.56 -16.67
N GLU A 482 0.14 -20.12 -17.87
CA GLU A 482 0.33 -21.57 -18.09
C GLU A 482 1.74 -22.05 -17.69
N LYS A 483 2.74 -21.16 -17.72
CA LYS A 483 4.15 -21.52 -17.47
C LYS A 483 4.56 -21.39 -16.01
N ARG A 484 3.67 -20.93 -15.13
CA ARG A 484 3.99 -20.59 -13.73
C ARG A 484 2.94 -21.12 -12.76
N LYS A 485 3.34 -21.36 -11.50
CA LYS A 485 2.38 -21.48 -10.40
C LYS A 485 1.93 -20.06 -10.02
N ILE A 486 0.63 -19.87 -9.82
CA ILE A 486 0.06 -18.52 -9.63
C ILE A 486 0.19 -18.06 -8.17
N THR A 487 0.21 -19.01 -7.21
CA THR A 487 0.20 -18.69 -5.77
C THR A 487 1.50 -19.01 -5.02
N VAL A 488 2.61 -19.21 -5.73
CA VAL A 488 3.91 -19.56 -5.11
C VAL A 488 4.84 -18.37 -5.03
#